data_AF-A0A0Q4KX61-F1
#
_entry.id   AF-A0A0Q4KX61-F1
#
_cell.length_a   1.000
_cell.length_b   1.000
_cell.length_c   1.000
_cell.angle_alpha   90.00
_cell.angle_beta   90.00
_cell.angle_gamma   90.00
#
_symmetry.space_group_name_H-M   'P 1'
#
loop_
_entity.id
_entity.type
_entity.pdbx_description
1 polymer ?
#
loop_
_entity_poly.entity_id
_entity_poly.type
_entity_poly.pdbx_seq_one_letter_code
_entity_poly.pdbx_strand_id
1 'polypeptide(L)'
;MGGSVTDARILARTLADPARVAGLDADGWTALLTMARAEQLIGTLALRVDGLPMPGAVKAILADARAAAAHGRRAALWEAEMARRALAGLDCPVVLLKGTAFVAAGMAAGQGRSIGDLDILVPRASLDAVEAALLAAGWEWVKPDPYDDVYYRRWMHELPPLIHRERDRMIDVHHTILPLTARITPDAEALITDSVALENGLRTLSPTGMIIHAAAHLFADGDLAGGLRNLWDIRCLVDAFGTAGLAAAARHHGLHREVARSLRLVDAVFGDGIARGIDRLYVRRLTARDGWGRPIRPLTRFGFYIRSHGLRMPPAMLARHLWTKWRKA
;
A
#
# COMPACT_ATOMS: atom_id res chain seq x y z
N MET A 1 -25.46 25.18 -7.78
CA MET A 1 -25.55 25.10 -6.31
C MET A 1 -24.63 23.98 -5.86
N GLY A 2 -23.36 24.31 -5.56
CA GLY A 2 -22.36 23.32 -5.13
C GLY A 2 -22.69 22.83 -3.73
N GLY A 3 -23.11 21.56 -3.61
CA GLY A 3 -23.24 20.93 -2.31
C GLY A 3 -21.88 20.92 -1.61
N SER A 4 -21.84 21.30 -0.33
CA SER A 4 -20.61 21.29 0.46
C SER A 4 -19.91 19.93 0.34
N VAL A 5 -18.66 19.92 -0.15
CA VAL A 5 -17.87 18.70 -0.27
C VAL A 5 -17.43 18.28 1.13
N THR A 6 -18.14 17.32 1.70
CA THR A 6 -17.96 16.93 3.11
C THR A 6 -16.88 15.87 3.33
N ASP A 7 -16.56 15.06 2.31
CA ASP A 7 -15.65 13.93 2.46
C ASP A 7 -15.00 13.44 1.15
N ALA A 8 -14.04 12.51 1.24
CA ALA A 8 -13.28 12.02 0.08
C ALA A 8 -14.06 11.17 -0.94
N ARG A 9 -15.40 11.05 -0.82
CA ARG A 9 -16.22 10.34 -1.81
C ARG A 9 -16.19 11.00 -3.18
N ILE A 10 -15.97 12.32 -3.25
CA ILE A 10 -15.78 12.99 -4.55
C ILE A 10 -14.60 12.39 -5.31
N LEU A 11 -13.46 12.17 -4.64
CA LEU A 11 -12.29 11.55 -5.23
C LEU A 11 -12.57 10.11 -5.66
N ALA A 12 -13.19 9.31 -4.80
CA ALA A 12 -13.53 7.93 -5.12
C ALA A 12 -14.44 7.83 -6.35
N ARG A 13 -15.51 8.64 -6.40
CA ARG A 13 -16.44 8.68 -7.54
C ARG A 13 -15.76 9.15 -8.82
N THR A 14 -14.87 10.14 -8.76
CA THR A 14 -14.13 10.60 -9.93
C THR A 14 -13.12 9.57 -10.44
N LEU A 15 -12.48 8.80 -9.54
CA LEU A 15 -11.59 7.71 -9.96
C LEU A 15 -12.36 6.58 -10.67
N ALA A 16 -13.55 6.24 -10.17
CA ALA A 16 -14.44 5.27 -10.80
C ALA A 16 -14.99 5.78 -12.14
N ASP A 17 -15.48 7.02 -12.17
CA ASP A 17 -16.11 7.67 -13.31
C ASP A 17 -15.50 9.08 -13.53
N PRO A 18 -14.50 9.19 -14.41
CA PRO A 18 -13.72 10.40 -14.58
C PRO A 18 -14.52 11.49 -15.30
N ALA A 19 -15.58 11.15 -16.05
CA ALA A 19 -16.41 12.13 -16.76
C ALA A 19 -17.10 13.11 -15.80
N ARG A 20 -17.24 12.75 -14.52
CA ARG A 20 -17.78 13.60 -13.46
C ARG A 20 -17.04 14.91 -13.27
N VAL A 21 -15.78 15.01 -13.71
CA VAL A 21 -15.03 16.26 -13.64
C VAL A 21 -15.67 17.40 -14.44
N ALA A 22 -16.46 17.08 -15.48
CA ALA A 22 -17.14 18.08 -16.30
C ALA A 22 -18.18 18.90 -15.52
N GLY A 23 -18.71 18.35 -14.42
CA GLY A 23 -19.69 19.01 -13.56
C GLY A 23 -19.08 19.78 -12.37
N LEU A 24 -17.75 19.83 -12.25
CA LEU A 24 -17.10 20.47 -11.10
C LEU A 24 -16.94 21.98 -11.30
N ASP A 25 -17.35 22.74 -10.29
CA ASP A 25 -17.01 24.14 -10.13
C ASP A 25 -15.62 24.31 -9.49
N ALA A 26 -15.21 25.55 -9.23
CA ALA A 26 -13.89 25.87 -8.66
C ALA A 26 -13.65 25.21 -7.29
N ASP A 27 -14.68 25.19 -6.44
CA ASP A 27 -14.61 24.56 -5.11
C ASP A 27 -14.52 23.04 -5.23
N GLY A 28 -15.28 22.43 -6.15
CA GLY A 28 -15.22 21.01 -6.46
C GLY A 28 -13.84 20.57 -6.96
N TRP A 29 -13.21 21.35 -7.84
CA TRP A 29 -11.84 21.11 -8.29
C TRP A 29 -10.83 21.25 -7.16
N THR A 30 -10.95 22.28 -6.32
CA THR A 30 -10.07 22.49 -5.17
C THR A 30 -10.16 21.30 -4.20
N ALA A 31 -11.37 20.85 -3.89
CA ALA A 31 -11.60 19.70 -3.02
C ALA A 31 -11.03 18.41 -3.62
N LEU A 32 -11.28 18.15 -4.90
CA LEU A 32 -10.78 16.97 -5.57
C LEU A 32 -9.24 16.91 -5.56
N LEU A 33 -8.58 18.02 -5.92
CA LEU A 33 -7.11 18.08 -6.00
C LEU A 33 -6.45 17.96 -4.63
N THR A 34 -6.98 18.64 -3.61
CA THR A 34 -6.41 18.59 -2.25
C THR A 34 -6.59 17.21 -1.61
N MET A 35 -7.76 16.58 -1.77
CA MET A 35 -7.99 15.21 -1.32
C MET A 35 -7.09 14.21 -2.07
N ALA A 36 -6.95 14.35 -3.39
CA ALA A 36 -6.10 13.46 -4.19
C ALA A 36 -4.63 13.55 -3.76
N ARG A 37 -4.13 14.75 -3.43
CA ARG A 37 -2.78 14.91 -2.86
C ARG A 37 -2.67 14.28 -1.48
N ALA A 38 -3.63 14.55 -0.58
CA ALA A 38 -3.62 14.04 0.79
C ALA A 38 -3.73 12.51 0.89
N GLU A 39 -4.39 11.87 -0.07
CA GLU A 39 -4.50 10.42 -0.20
C GLU A 39 -3.44 9.81 -1.15
N GLN A 40 -2.47 10.61 -1.62
CA GLN A 40 -1.41 10.17 -2.56
C GLN A 40 -1.94 9.52 -3.86
N LEU A 41 -3.09 9.99 -4.33
CA LEU A 41 -3.80 9.55 -5.53
C LEU A 41 -3.76 10.59 -6.67
N ILE A 42 -3.06 11.71 -6.50
CA ILE A 42 -3.05 12.80 -7.49
C ILE A 42 -2.49 12.36 -8.86
N GLY A 43 -1.46 11.51 -8.88
CA GLY A 43 -0.91 10.97 -10.14
C GLY A 43 -1.90 10.05 -10.84
N THR A 44 -2.54 9.15 -10.10
CA THR A 44 -3.61 8.27 -10.60
C THR A 44 -4.79 9.08 -11.13
N LEU A 45 -5.27 10.07 -10.37
CA LEU A 45 -6.32 10.98 -10.82
C LEU A 45 -5.93 11.66 -12.13
N ALA A 46 -4.72 12.20 -12.20
CA ALA A 46 -4.25 12.94 -13.37
C ALA A 46 -4.21 12.09 -14.65
N LEU A 47 -3.88 10.80 -14.55
CA LEU A 47 -3.98 9.87 -15.67
C LEU A 47 -5.43 9.52 -16.01
N ARG A 48 -6.28 9.33 -15.00
CA ARG A 48 -7.69 8.94 -15.18
C ARG A 48 -8.53 9.99 -15.88
N VAL A 49 -8.23 11.27 -15.67
CA VAL A 49 -8.99 12.39 -16.24
C VAL A 49 -8.29 13.02 -17.45
N ASP A 50 -7.19 12.42 -17.93
CA ASP A 50 -6.46 12.95 -19.07
C ASP A 50 -7.36 13.01 -20.32
N GLY A 51 -7.22 14.08 -21.09
CA GLY A 51 -8.07 14.35 -22.26
C GLY A 51 -9.48 14.88 -21.97
N LEU A 52 -9.94 14.93 -20.71
CA LEU A 52 -11.24 15.50 -20.36
C LEU A 52 -11.21 17.04 -20.30
N PRO A 53 -12.35 17.73 -20.57
CA PRO A 53 -12.43 19.18 -20.46
C PRO A 53 -12.28 19.62 -19.00
N MET A 54 -11.37 20.58 -18.76
CA MET A 54 -11.10 21.14 -17.43
C MET A 54 -10.48 22.53 -17.54
N PRO A 55 -10.52 23.35 -16.47
CA PRO A 55 -9.86 24.66 -16.46
C PRO A 55 -8.35 24.56 -16.73
N GLY A 56 -7.78 25.56 -17.41
CA GLY A 56 -6.34 25.55 -17.76
C GLY A 56 -5.40 25.42 -16.56
N ALA A 57 -5.72 26.07 -15.45
CA ALA A 57 -4.94 25.94 -14.20
C ALA A 57 -4.96 24.51 -13.64
N VAL A 58 -6.11 23.83 -13.70
CA VAL A 58 -6.24 22.42 -13.29
C VAL A 58 -5.41 21.52 -14.20
N LYS A 59 -5.47 21.75 -15.52
CA LYS A 59 -4.69 21.00 -16.51
C LYS A 59 -3.19 21.09 -16.22
N ALA A 60 -2.68 22.27 -15.85
CA ALA A 60 -1.28 22.45 -15.47
C ALA A 60 -0.92 21.63 -14.23
N ILE A 61 -1.72 21.71 -13.15
CA ILE A 61 -1.49 20.94 -11.91
C ILE A 61 -1.45 19.43 -12.18
N LEU A 62 -2.35 18.92 -13.02
CA LEU A 62 -2.41 17.50 -13.35
C LEU A 62 -1.30 17.07 -14.33
N ALA A 63 -0.82 17.97 -15.20
CA ALA A 63 0.37 17.72 -16.00
C ALA A 63 1.60 17.50 -15.11
N ASP A 64 1.80 18.36 -14.10
CA ASP A 64 2.88 18.21 -13.12
C ASP A 64 2.75 16.90 -12.35
N ALA A 65 1.53 16.55 -11.92
CA ALA A 65 1.27 15.29 -11.22
C ALA A 65 1.60 14.05 -12.07
N ARG A 66 1.31 14.08 -13.37
CA ARG A 66 1.69 13.00 -14.31
C ARG A 66 3.21 12.91 -14.47
N ALA A 67 3.88 14.05 -14.63
CA ALA A 67 5.34 14.09 -14.73
C ALA A 67 6.02 13.55 -13.46
N ALA A 68 5.53 13.96 -12.28
CA ALA A 68 5.99 13.47 -10.99
C ALA A 68 5.78 11.95 -10.85
N ALA A 69 4.60 11.44 -11.24
CA ALA A 69 4.33 10.01 -11.20
C ALA A 69 5.22 9.20 -12.18
N ALA A 70 5.48 9.74 -13.38
CA ALA A 70 6.39 9.11 -14.33
C ALA A 70 7.84 9.07 -13.81
N HIS A 71 8.28 10.12 -13.11
CA HIS A 71 9.55 10.11 -12.40
C HIS A 71 9.57 9.08 -11.26
N GLY A 72 8.53 9.04 -10.42
CA GLY A 72 8.40 8.06 -9.33
C GLY A 72 8.43 6.62 -9.83
N ARG A 73 7.77 6.32 -10.97
CA ARG A 73 7.85 5.02 -11.65
C ARG A 73 9.28 4.65 -12.04
N ARG A 74 10.02 5.58 -12.66
CA ARG A 74 11.42 5.34 -13.04
C ARG A 74 12.31 5.08 -11.82
N ALA A 75 12.12 5.87 -10.75
CA ALA A 75 12.83 5.67 -9.50
C ALA A 75 12.53 4.28 -8.90
N ALA A 76 11.26 3.88 -8.79
CA ALA A 76 10.89 2.57 -8.25
C ALA A 76 11.49 1.39 -9.05
N LEU A 77 11.47 1.48 -10.39
CA LEU A 77 12.08 0.46 -11.26
C LEU A 77 13.61 0.43 -11.13
N TRP A 78 14.24 1.60 -10.97
CA TRP A 78 15.66 1.70 -10.71
C TRP A 78 16.03 1.05 -9.38
N GLU A 79 15.28 1.33 -8.31
CA GLU A 79 15.49 0.71 -7.00
C GLU A 79 15.36 -0.82 -7.06
N ALA A 80 14.34 -1.33 -7.76
CA ALA A 80 14.19 -2.77 -7.98
C ALA A 80 15.38 -3.38 -8.73
N GLU A 81 15.89 -2.70 -9.77
CA GLU A 81 17.07 -3.15 -10.51
C GLU A 81 18.34 -3.14 -9.65
N MET A 82 18.53 -2.12 -8.81
CA MET A 82 19.68 -2.09 -7.89
C MET A 82 19.61 -3.20 -6.84
N ALA A 83 18.43 -3.47 -6.28
CA ALA A 83 18.25 -4.61 -5.37
C ALA A 83 18.52 -5.94 -6.08
N ARG A 84 18.04 -6.11 -7.31
CA ARG A 84 18.35 -7.29 -8.13
C ARG A 84 19.85 -7.50 -8.30
N ARG A 85 20.61 -6.44 -8.61
CA ARG A 85 22.07 -6.51 -8.76
C ARG A 85 22.77 -6.87 -7.46
N ALA A 86 22.36 -6.25 -6.35
CA ALA A 86 22.91 -6.54 -5.03
C ALA A 86 22.71 -8.02 -4.64
N LEU A 87 21.56 -8.59 -5.02
CA LEU A 87 21.17 -9.96 -4.66
C LEU A 87 21.50 -11.01 -5.73
N ALA A 88 22.15 -10.64 -6.83
CA ALA A 88 22.37 -11.52 -7.98
C ALA A 88 23.25 -12.76 -7.67
N GLY A 89 24.08 -12.70 -6.63
CA GLY A 89 24.91 -13.81 -6.18
C GLY A 89 24.21 -14.79 -5.24
N LEU A 90 22.96 -14.52 -4.85
CA LEU A 90 22.20 -15.37 -3.93
C LEU A 90 21.26 -16.28 -4.71
N ASP A 91 21.25 -17.57 -4.37
CA ASP A 91 20.30 -18.54 -4.90
C ASP A 91 18.98 -18.49 -4.13
N CYS A 92 18.24 -17.38 -4.28
CA CYS A 92 16.92 -17.23 -3.68
C CYS A 92 16.00 -16.34 -4.52
N PRO A 93 14.68 -16.61 -4.53
CA PRO A 93 13.71 -15.75 -5.20
C PRO A 93 13.58 -14.38 -4.49
N VAL A 94 13.60 -13.31 -5.28
CA VAL A 94 13.32 -11.95 -4.82
C VAL A 94 11.96 -11.50 -5.40
N VAL A 95 10.94 -11.50 -4.55
CA VAL A 95 9.56 -11.20 -4.94
C VAL A 95 9.26 -9.73 -4.62
N LEU A 96 9.04 -8.90 -5.64
CA LEU A 96 8.59 -7.53 -5.47
C LEU A 96 7.18 -7.50 -4.87
N LEU A 97 6.96 -6.56 -3.95
CA LEU A 97 5.66 -6.31 -3.34
C LEU A 97 5.14 -4.89 -3.67
N LYS A 98 3.88 -4.66 -3.28
CA LYS A 98 3.16 -3.37 -3.32
C LYS A 98 3.35 -2.62 -4.66
N GLY A 99 3.61 -1.32 -4.59
CA GLY A 99 3.61 -0.45 -5.77
C GLY A 99 4.69 -0.79 -6.79
N THR A 100 5.87 -1.19 -6.31
CA THR A 100 6.98 -1.55 -7.21
C THR A 100 6.66 -2.82 -7.99
N ALA A 101 6.01 -3.82 -7.38
CA ALA A 101 5.50 -4.99 -8.09
C ALA A 101 4.54 -4.61 -9.22
N PHE A 102 3.57 -3.75 -8.93
CA PHE A 102 2.56 -3.35 -9.92
C PHE A 102 3.18 -2.61 -11.11
N VAL A 103 4.14 -1.73 -10.84
CA VAL A 103 4.83 -0.97 -11.89
C VAL A 103 5.77 -1.86 -12.70
N ALA A 104 6.50 -2.77 -12.06
CA ALA A 104 7.40 -3.72 -12.72
C ALA A 104 6.63 -4.69 -13.63
N ALA A 105 5.44 -5.10 -13.23
CA ALA A 105 4.56 -5.97 -14.01
C ALA A 105 3.62 -5.21 -14.98
N GLY A 106 3.78 -3.89 -15.15
CA GLY A 106 2.99 -3.10 -16.11
C GLY A 106 1.50 -2.97 -15.78
N MET A 107 1.10 -3.13 -14.52
CA MET A 107 -0.30 -3.20 -14.10
C MET A 107 -0.97 -1.83 -14.00
N ALA A 108 -2.30 -1.80 -14.17
CA ALA A 108 -3.12 -0.60 -13.95
C ALA A 108 -3.00 -0.03 -12.53
N ALA A 109 -2.83 -0.90 -11.52
CA ALA A 109 -2.58 -0.49 -10.12
C ALA A 109 -1.27 0.30 -9.95
N GLY A 110 -0.31 0.17 -10.87
CA GLY A 110 0.93 0.93 -10.88
C GLY A 110 0.83 2.30 -11.56
N GLN A 111 -0.23 2.57 -12.32
CA GLN A 111 -0.36 3.80 -13.09
C GLN A 111 -0.63 5.01 -12.18
N GLY A 112 0.28 5.98 -12.20
CA GLY A 112 0.12 7.21 -11.40
C GLY A 112 0.38 7.02 -9.91
N ARG A 113 0.79 5.81 -9.50
CA ARG A 113 0.96 5.42 -8.09
C ARG A 113 2.17 6.10 -7.46
N SER A 114 1.96 6.70 -6.30
CA SER A 114 3.06 7.14 -5.42
C SER A 114 3.69 5.92 -4.73
N ILE A 115 5.01 5.79 -4.86
CA ILE A 115 5.82 4.69 -4.30
C ILE A 115 6.95 5.35 -3.51
N GLY A 116 7.10 5.01 -2.23
CA GLY A 116 8.10 5.60 -1.33
C GLY A 116 9.29 4.69 -1.06
N ASP A 117 9.00 3.40 -0.95
CA ASP A 117 9.84 2.31 -0.47
C ASP A 117 9.88 1.17 -1.51
N LEU A 118 10.98 0.41 -1.51
CA LEU A 118 11.07 -0.87 -2.19
C LEU A 118 10.76 -1.99 -1.20
N ASP A 119 9.60 -2.62 -1.34
CA ASP A 119 9.27 -3.83 -0.59
C ASP A 119 9.63 -5.09 -1.39
N ILE A 120 10.40 -5.99 -0.77
CA ILE A 120 10.69 -7.33 -1.31
C ILE A 120 10.30 -8.42 -0.32
N LEU A 121 9.85 -9.57 -0.81
CA LEU A 121 9.65 -10.80 -0.04
C LEU A 121 10.68 -11.84 -0.48
N VAL A 122 11.37 -12.41 0.50
CA VAL A 122 12.40 -13.45 0.32
C VAL A 122 12.14 -14.62 1.26
N PRO A 123 12.67 -15.83 0.99
CA PRO A 123 12.59 -16.93 1.93
C PRO A 123 13.23 -16.55 3.27
N ARG A 124 12.59 -16.95 4.38
CA ARG A 124 13.09 -16.63 5.73
C ARG A 124 14.53 -17.12 5.96
N ALA A 125 14.87 -18.28 5.40
CA ALA A 125 16.21 -18.86 5.50
C ALA A 125 17.29 -18.02 4.79
N SER A 126 16.90 -17.13 3.87
CA SER A 126 17.81 -16.29 3.10
C SER A 126 18.02 -14.90 3.71
N LEU A 127 17.32 -14.55 4.81
CA LEU A 127 17.35 -13.20 5.39
C LEU A 127 18.76 -12.70 5.69
N ASP A 128 19.57 -13.49 6.39
CA ASP A 128 20.92 -13.07 6.80
C ASP A 128 21.82 -12.83 5.58
N ALA A 129 21.70 -13.67 4.55
CA ALA A 129 22.47 -13.53 3.31
C ALA A 129 22.03 -12.30 2.49
N VAL A 130 20.71 -12.07 2.40
CA VAL A 130 20.12 -10.90 1.73
C VAL A 130 20.55 -9.61 2.43
N GLU A 131 20.47 -9.58 3.76
CA GLU A 131 20.90 -8.45 4.57
C GLU A 131 22.38 -8.13 4.36
N ALA A 132 23.26 -9.14 4.46
CA ALA A 132 24.69 -8.97 4.24
C ALA A 132 24.99 -8.44 2.83
N ALA A 133 24.30 -8.95 1.82
CA ALA A 133 24.46 -8.50 0.43
C ALA A 133 24.01 -7.04 0.23
N LEU A 134 22.89 -6.63 0.83
CA LEU A 134 22.42 -5.24 0.78
C LEU A 134 23.40 -4.30 1.50
N LEU A 135 23.88 -4.66 2.69
CA LEU A 135 24.88 -3.88 3.42
C LEU A 135 26.17 -3.72 2.61
N ALA A 136 26.66 -4.80 1.99
CA ALA A 136 27.83 -4.77 1.11
C ALA A 136 27.62 -3.90 -0.14
N ALA A 137 26.37 -3.76 -0.60
CA ALA A 137 25.99 -2.95 -1.75
C ALA A 137 25.64 -1.49 -1.41
N GLY A 138 25.90 -1.03 -0.18
CA GLY A 138 25.78 0.38 0.22
C GLY A 138 24.47 0.77 0.91
N TRP A 139 23.64 -0.21 1.29
CA TRP A 139 22.55 0.03 2.25
C TRP A 139 23.08 0.07 3.69
N GLU A 140 22.38 0.78 4.55
CA GLU A 140 22.65 0.90 5.98
C GLU A 140 21.35 0.93 6.77
N TRP A 141 21.44 0.63 8.07
CA TRP A 141 20.28 0.68 8.97
C TRP A 141 19.81 2.11 9.20
N VAL A 142 18.49 2.33 9.12
CA VAL A 142 17.87 3.58 9.53
C VAL A 142 17.90 3.67 11.05
N LYS A 143 19.02 4.16 11.61
CA LYS A 143 19.34 4.25 13.04
C LYS A 143 19.43 2.89 13.75
N PRO A 144 20.64 2.34 13.95
CA PRO A 144 20.79 1.09 14.68
C PRO A 144 20.44 1.25 16.17
N ASP A 145 19.34 0.65 16.61
CA ASP A 145 18.98 0.47 18.04
C ASP A 145 18.90 -1.04 18.34
N PRO A 146 19.72 -1.58 19.27
CA PRO A 146 19.70 -3.00 19.63
C PRO A 146 18.34 -3.54 20.06
N TYR A 147 17.48 -2.68 20.62
CA TYR A 147 16.10 -3.08 20.98
C TYR A 147 15.21 -3.21 19.74
N ASP A 148 15.33 -2.29 18.78
CA ASP A 148 14.53 -2.32 17.57
C ASP A 148 14.96 -3.51 16.69
N ASP A 149 16.25 -3.83 16.60
CA ASP A 149 16.73 -5.02 15.89
C ASP A 149 16.09 -6.31 16.41
N VAL A 150 16.13 -6.54 17.73
CA VAL A 150 15.48 -7.70 18.37
C VAL A 150 13.96 -7.67 18.16
N TYR A 151 13.33 -6.50 18.26
CA TYR A 151 11.89 -6.34 18.04
C TYR A 151 11.50 -6.76 16.63
N TYR A 152 12.20 -6.26 15.60
CA TYR A 152 11.90 -6.58 14.21
C TYR A 152 12.12 -8.06 13.93
N ARG A 153 13.31 -8.59 14.23
CA ARG A 153 13.65 -9.99 13.95
C ARG A 153 12.74 -10.99 14.66
N ARG A 154 12.32 -10.68 15.89
CA ARG A 154 11.50 -11.59 16.68
C ARG A 154 10.01 -11.49 16.37
N TRP A 155 9.51 -10.31 16.03
CA TRP A 155 8.08 -10.04 16.06
C TRP A 155 7.50 -9.44 14.78
N MET A 156 8.33 -8.85 13.94
CA MET A 156 7.93 -8.27 12.65
C MET A 156 8.09 -9.26 11.51
N HIS A 157 7.50 -8.89 10.37
CA HIS A 157 7.48 -9.68 9.15
C HIS A 157 8.59 -9.29 8.17
N GLU A 158 9.42 -8.35 8.59
CA GLU A 158 10.49 -7.73 7.83
C GLU A 158 11.70 -7.49 8.73
N LEU A 159 12.87 -7.34 8.11
CA LEU A 159 14.05 -6.78 8.78
C LEU A 159 13.79 -5.32 9.18
N PRO A 160 14.57 -4.77 10.13
CA PRO A 160 14.55 -3.32 10.32
C PRO A 160 14.78 -2.57 8.99
N PRO A 161 14.20 -1.38 8.82
CA PRO A 161 14.29 -0.68 7.54
C PRO A 161 15.74 -0.32 7.21
N LEU A 162 16.12 -0.58 5.95
CA LEU A 162 17.41 -0.24 5.39
C LEU A 162 17.27 0.95 4.44
N ILE A 163 18.29 1.81 4.35
CA ILE A 163 18.35 2.94 3.42
C ILE A 163 19.66 2.91 2.64
N HIS A 164 19.61 3.21 1.34
CA HIS A 164 20.83 3.32 0.54
C HIS A 164 21.51 4.67 0.77
N ARG A 165 22.77 4.65 1.24
CA ARG A 165 23.51 5.83 1.70
C ARG A 165 23.56 6.97 0.68
N GLU A 166 23.72 6.65 -0.60
CA GLU A 166 23.88 7.65 -1.67
C GLU A 166 22.57 8.01 -2.39
N ARG A 167 21.57 7.11 -2.35
CA ARG A 167 20.33 7.27 -3.14
C ARG A 167 19.18 7.79 -2.29
N ASP A 168 19.31 7.73 -0.96
CA ASP A 168 18.27 8.12 0.00
C ASP A 168 16.96 7.36 -0.26
N ARG A 169 17.09 6.04 -0.43
CA ARG A 169 15.98 5.13 -0.78
C ARG A 169 15.91 3.95 0.16
N MET A 170 14.71 3.76 0.69
CA MET A 170 14.41 2.69 1.64
C MET A 170 14.13 1.37 0.93
N ILE A 171 14.58 0.28 1.54
CA ILE A 171 14.19 -1.08 1.18
C ILE A 171 13.70 -1.80 2.45
N ASP A 172 12.53 -2.42 2.33
CA ASP A 172 11.94 -3.27 3.36
C ASP A 172 12.02 -4.73 2.89
N VAL A 173 12.71 -5.56 3.69
CA VAL A 173 12.99 -6.96 3.37
C VAL A 173 12.08 -7.86 4.19
N HIS A 174 11.01 -8.33 3.57
CA HIS A 174 9.98 -9.18 4.15
C HIS A 174 10.35 -10.67 4.08
N HIS A 175 9.93 -11.44 5.08
CA HIS A 175 9.94 -12.91 5.07
C HIS A 175 8.54 -13.53 5.23
N THR A 176 7.54 -12.69 5.49
CA THR A 176 6.11 -13.00 5.43
C THR A 176 5.34 -11.69 5.22
N ILE A 177 4.01 -11.71 5.15
CA ILE A 177 3.19 -10.53 4.82
C ILE A 177 2.42 -9.96 6.02
N LEU A 178 2.56 -10.57 7.21
CA LEU A 178 1.97 -10.09 8.47
C LEU A 178 2.93 -10.34 9.63
N PRO A 179 3.01 -9.44 10.63
CA PRO A 179 3.89 -9.63 11.79
C PRO A 179 3.73 -11.02 12.41
N LEU A 180 4.82 -11.60 12.91
CA LEU A 180 4.81 -12.93 13.57
C LEU A 180 3.96 -12.96 14.85
N THR A 181 3.57 -11.79 15.33
CA THR A 181 2.70 -11.57 16.49
C THR A 181 1.22 -11.46 16.14
N ALA A 182 0.88 -11.36 14.85
CA ALA A 182 -0.49 -11.34 14.38
C ALA A 182 -1.17 -12.70 14.61
N ARG A 183 -2.50 -12.69 14.77
CA ARG A 183 -3.30 -13.92 14.94
C ARG A 183 -3.40 -14.76 13.66
N ILE A 184 -3.27 -14.10 12.50
CA ILE A 184 -3.30 -14.74 11.20
C ILE A 184 -1.85 -15.00 10.81
N THR A 185 -1.55 -16.23 10.38
CA THR A 185 -0.21 -16.63 9.93
C THR A 185 -0.30 -17.05 8.47
N PRO A 186 -0.11 -16.13 7.52
CA PRO A 186 -0.12 -16.46 6.10
C PRO A 186 1.01 -17.42 5.75
N ASP A 187 0.72 -18.38 4.88
CA ASP A 187 1.72 -19.26 4.29
C ASP A 187 2.64 -18.47 3.33
N ALA A 188 3.78 -18.02 3.83
CA ALA A 188 4.75 -17.24 3.06
C ALA A 188 5.51 -18.10 2.05
N GLU A 189 5.73 -19.37 2.35
CA GLU A 189 6.40 -20.30 1.44
C GLU A 189 5.53 -20.54 0.20
N ALA A 190 4.22 -20.77 0.38
CA ALA A 190 3.29 -20.86 -0.73
C ALA A 190 3.25 -19.57 -1.57
N LEU A 191 3.23 -18.39 -0.93
CA LEU A 191 3.27 -17.11 -1.65
C LEU A 191 4.53 -16.94 -2.52
N ILE A 192 5.68 -17.41 -2.03
CA ILE A 192 6.96 -17.37 -2.74
C ILE A 192 6.99 -18.43 -3.85
N THR A 193 6.58 -19.66 -3.56
CA THR A 193 6.54 -20.77 -4.54
C THR A 193 5.63 -20.44 -5.72
N ASP A 194 4.45 -19.88 -5.45
CA ASP A 194 3.47 -19.51 -6.48
C ASP A 194 3.79 -18.19 -7.19
N SER A 195 4.86 -17.50 -6.80
CA SER A 195 5.23 -16.21 -7.40
C SER A 195 5.56 -16.34 -8.89
N VAL A 196 5.32 -15.29 -9.66
CA VAL A 196 5.50 -15.26 -11.11
C VAL A 196 6.77 -14.50 -11.46
N ALA A 197 7.62 -15.09 -12.29
CA ALA A 197 8.86 -14.47 -12.76
C ALA A 197 8.60 -13.32 -13.73
N LEU A 198 9.42 -12.27 -13.61
CA LEU A 198 9.55 -11.18 -14.57
C LEU A 198 10.76 -11.46 -15.48
N GLU A 199 10.81 -10.79 -16.64
CA GLU A 199 11.88 -10.96 -17.64
C GLU A 199 13.28 -10.69 -17.08
N ASN A 200 13.41 -9.80 -16.10
CA ASN A 200 14.68 -9.46 -15.47
C ASN A 200 15.09 -10.41 -14.33
N GLY A 201 14.36 -11.50 -14.08
CA GLY A 201 14.67 -12.49 -13.03
C GLY A 201 14.15 -12.14 -11.64
N LEU A 202 13.63 -10.92 -11.42
CA LEU A 202 12.79 -10.64 -10.25
C LEU A 202 11.44 -11.35 -10.37
N ARG A 203 10.68 -11.39 -9.28
CA ARG A 203 9.36 -12.02 -9.25
C ARG A 203 8.31 -11.05 -8.73
N THR A 204 7.04 -11.36 -8.94
CA THR A 204 5.90 -10.74 -8.27
C THR A 204 5.03 -11.84 -7.66
N LEU A 205 4.21 -11.53 -6.66
CA LEU A 205 3.21 -12.51 -6.20
C LEU A 205 2.30 -12.94 -7.35
N SER A 206 1.72 -14.13 -7.24
CA SER A 206 0.66 -14.56 -8.17
C SER A 206 -0.50 -13.56 -8.22
N PRO A 207 -1.32 -13.53 -9.30
CA PRO A 207 -2.49 -12.66 -9.39
C PRO A 207 -3.38 -12.66 -8.14
N THR A 208 -3.70 -13.85 -7.62
CA THR A 208 -4.45 -14.01 -6.37
C THR A 208 -3.63 -13.58 -5.15
N GLY A 209 -2.35 -13.93 -5.11
CA GLY A 209 -1.42 -13.53 -4.05
C GLY A 209 -1.33 -12.00 -3.89
N MET A 210 -1.32 -11.24 -4.99
CA MET A 210 -1.31 -9.77 -4.95
C MET A 210 -2.59 -9.19 -4.32
N ILE A 211 -3.77 -9.75 -4.64
CA ILE A 211 -5.03 -9.31 -4.03
C ILE A 211 -5.06 -9.64 -2.54
N ILE A 212 -4.59 -10.84 -2.17
CA ILE A 212 -4.51 -11.31 -0.78
C ILE A 212 -3.55 -10.43 0.03
N HIS A 213 -2.36 -10.16 -0.50
CA HIS A 213 -1.38 -9.29 0.13
C HIS A 213 -1.90 -7.86 0.28
N ALA A 214 -2.52 -7.29 -0.75
CA ALA A 214 -3.12 -5.95 -0.66
C ALA A 214 -4.24 -5.88 0.41
N ALA A 215 -5.06 -6.94 0.51
CA ALA A 215 -6.09 -7.04 1.55
C ALA A 215 -5.49 -7.20 2.96
N ALA A 216 -4.43 -8.00 3.11
CA ALA A 216 -3.70 -8.18 4.37
C ALA A 216 -3.10 -6.85 4.86
N HIS A 217 -2.36 -6.17 3.98
CA HIS A 217 -1.76 -4.88 4.28
C HIS A 217 -2.82 -3.85 4.71
N LEU A 218 -3.96 -3.80 4.02
CA LEU A 218 -5.02 -2.84 4.34
C LEU A 218 -5.79 -3.17 5.61
N PHE A 219 -6.11 -4.46 5.86
CA PHE A 219 -7.08 -4.83 6.88
C PHE A 219 -6.55 -5.68 8.04
N ALA A 220 -5.46 -6.43 7.86
CA ALA A 220 -4.87 -7.27 8.91
C ALA A 220 -3.67 -6.63 9.60
N ASP A 221 -3.04 -5.61 9.00
CA ASP A 221 -1.93 -4.87 9.63
C ASP A 221 -2.17 -3.35 9.74
N GLY A 222 -2.84 -2.75 8.75
CA GLY A 222 -2.99 -1.30 8.62
C GLY A 222 -4.02 -0.62 9.55
N ASP A 223 -3.78 0.68 9.81
CA ASP A 223 -4.68 1.62 10.50
C ASP A 223 -5.60 2.40 9.53
N LEU A 224 -5.61 2.00 8.25
CA LEU A 224 -6.27 2.64 7.12
C LEU A 224 -5.77 4.06 6.80
N ALA A 225 -4.59 4.47 7.25
CA ALA A 225 -3.90 5.64 6.69
C ALA A 225 -3.51 5.36 5.23
N GLY A 226 -3.81 6.30 4.34
CA GLY A 226 -3.68 6.07 2.89
C GLY A 226 -4.60 4.95 2.37
N GLY A 227 -5.64 4.59 3.14
CA GLY A 227 -6.47 3.43 2.85
C GLY A 227 -7.27 3.55 1.55
N LEU A 228 -7.61 4.77 1.11
CA LEU A 228 -8.31 4.96 -0.16
C LEU A 228 -7.43 4.58 -1.36
N ARG A 229 -6.13 4.93 -1.32
CA ARG A 229 -5.14 4.52 -2.33
C ARG A 229 -4.98 3.00 -2.37
N ASN A 230 -4.84 2.39 -1.20
CA ASN A 230 -4.67 0.94 -1.11
C ASN A 230 -5.95 0.19 -1.56
N LEU A 231 -7.14 0.74 -1.31
CA LEU A 231 -8.39 0.16 -1.81
C LEU A 231 -8.53 0.33 -3.32
N TRP A 232 -8.04 1.44 -3.89
CA TRP A 232 -7.96 1.63 -5.34
C TRP A 232 -7.06 0.58 -6.00
N ASP A 233 -5.92 0.23 -5.38
CA ASP A 233 -5.07 -0.87 -5.89
C ASP A 233 -5.86 -2.17 -5.98
N ILE A 234 -6.61 -2.51 -4.91
CA ILE A 234 -7.42 -3.73 -4.88
C ILE A 234 -8.47 -3.69 -5.99
N ARG A 235 -9.12 -2.54 -6.24
CA ARG A 235 -10.04 -2.39 -7.37
C ARG A 235 -9.34 -2.71 -8.69
N CYS A 236 -8.19 -2.10 -8.97
CA CYS A 236 -7.43 -2.35 -10.19
C CYS A 236 -6.99 -3.82 -10.34
N LEU A 237 -6.55 -4.46 -9.25
CA LEU A 237 -6.14 -5.86 -9.26
C LEU A 237 -7.32 -6.81 -9.52
N VAL A 238 -8.47 -6.54 -8.90
CA VAL A 238 -9.70 -7.33 -9.10
C VAL A 238 -10.23 -7.14 -10.53
N ASP A 239 -10.20 -5.93 -11.07
CA ASP A 239 -10.60 -5.68 -12.46
C ASP A 239 -9.66 -6.40 -13.46
N ALA A 240 -8.36 -6.47 -13.16
CA ALA A 240 -7.37 -7.13 -14.02
C ALA A 240 -7.42 -8.67 -13.96
N PHE A 241 -7.62 -9.25 -12.78
CA PHE A 241 -7.47 -10.70 -12.57
C PHE A 241 -8.77 -11.44 -12.29
N GLY A 242 -9.85 -10.72 -11.98
CA GLY A 242 -11.09 -11.31 -11.48
C GLY A 242 -10.94 -11.90 -10.08
N THR A 243 -11.92 -12.74 -9.71
CA THR A 243 -12.01 -13.33 -8.35
C THR A 243 -12.06 -14.87 -8.37
N ALA A 244 -11.84 -15.49 -9.53
CA ALA A 244 -11.78 -16.94 -9.66
C ALA A 244 -10.66 -17.50 -8.77
N GLY A 245 -10.96 -18.54 -7.97
CA GLY A 245 -10.01 -19.16 -7.04
C GLY A 245 -9.63 -18.32 -5.81
N LEU A 246 -9.87 -17.01 -5.82
CA LEU A 246 -9.44 -16.07 -4.77
C LEU A 246 -9.98 -16.45 -3.38
N ALA A 247 -11.23 -16.91 -3.28
CA ALA A 247 -11.83 -17.30 -2.00
C ALA A 247 -11.15 -18.53 -1.37
N ALA A 248 -10.71 -19.50 -2.18
CA ALA A 248 -10.01 -20.68 -1.70
C ALA A 248 -8.58 -20.31 -1.26
N ALA A 249 -7.85 -19.54 -2.08
CA ALA A 249 -6.52 -19.04 -1.75
C ALA A 249 -6.54 -18.16 -0.47
N ALA A 250 -7.52 -17.26 -0.34
CA ALA A 250 -7.66 -16.45 0.86
C ALA A 250 -7.95 -17.27 2.12
N ARG A 251 -8.67 -18.40 2.01
CA ARG A 251 -8.85 -19.32 3.15
C ARG A 251 -7.55 -20.04 3.51
N HIS A 252 -6.76 -20.46 2.52
CA HIS A 252 -5.47 -21.09 2.75
C HIS A 252 -4.53 -20.19 3.57
N HIS A 253 -4.47 -18.89 3.28
CA HIS A 253 -3.67 -17.93 4.07
C HIS A 253 -4.41 -17.35 5.30
N GLY A 254 -5.60 -17.83 5.65
CA GLY A 254 -6.40 -17.32 6.77
C GLY A 254 -7.01 -15.91 6.58
N LEU A 255 -6.87 -15.30 5.41
CA LEU A 255 -7.24 -13.92 5.06
C LEU A 255 -8.62 -13.78 4.39
N HIS A 256 -9.47 -14.81 4.46
CA HIS A 256 -10.79 -14.83 3.82
C HIS A 256 -11.70 -13.65 4.25
N ARG A 257 -11.62 -13.19 5.51
CA ARG A 257 -12.45 -12.09 6.01
C ARG A 257 -12.00 -10.74 5.46
N GLU A 258 -10.69 -10.56 5.39
CA GLU A 258 -10.02 -9.36 4.90
C GLU A 258 -10.30 -9.21 3.41
N VAL A 259 -10.09 -10.27 2.61
CA VAL A 259 -10.38 -10.28 1.18
C VAL A 259 -11.87 -10.03 0.91
N ALA A 260 -12.77 -10.74 1.61
CA ALA A 260 -14.20 -10.52 1.42
C ALA A 260 -14.63 -9.07 1.79
N ARG A 261 -14.00 -8.48 2.82
CA ARG A 261 -14.23 -7.07 3.19
C ARG A 261 -13.71 -6.14 2.11
N SER A 262 -12.52 -6.39 1.56
CA SER A 262 -11.96 -5.60 0.45
C SER A 262 -12.93 -5.52 -0.72
N LEU A 263 -13.48 -6.66 -1.16
CA LEU A 263 -14.41 -6.72 -2.29
C LEU A 263 -15.68 -5.91 -2.02
N ARG A 264 -16.28 -6.05 -0.84
CA ARG A 264 -17.48 -5.26 -0.46
C ARG A 264 -17.19 -3.76 -0.37
N LEU A 265 -16.00 -3.38 0.13
CA LEU A 265 -15.63 -1.97 0.23
C LEU A 265 -15.25 -1.37 -1.11
N VAL A 266 -14.61 -2.13 -2.00
CA VAL A 266 -14.37 -1.71 -3.38
C VAL A 266 -15.70 -1.38 -4.06
N ASP A 267 -16.68 -2.28 -3.97
CA ASP A 267 -18.02 -2.05 -4.52
C ASP A 267 -18.72 -0.85 -3.85
N ALA A 268 -18.64 -0.72 -2.52
CA ALA A 268 -19.30 0.37 -1.80
C ALA A 268 -18.63 1.76 -1.93
N VAL A 269 -17.37 1.83 -2.33
CA VAL A 269 -16.59 3.07 -2.46
C VAL A 269 -16.47 3.52 -3.91
N PHE A 270 -16.30 2.59 -4.84
CA PHE A 270 -16.06 2.86 -6.27
C PHE A 270 -17.17 2.33 -7.20
N GLY A 271 -18.12 1.55 -6.70
CA GLY A 271 -19.27 1.06 -7.45
C GLY A 271 -20.60 1.59 -6.89
N ASP A 272 -21.67 0.85 -7.16
CA ASP A 272 -23.04 1.17 -6.71
C ASP A 272 -23.42 0.46 -5.40
N GLY A 273 -22.48 -0.30 -4.82
CA GLY A 273 -22.66 -1.02 -3.58
C GLY A 273 -23.00 -0.10 -2.39
N ILE A 274 -23.70 -0.66 -1.41
CA ILE A 274 -24.02 0.04 -0.16
C ILE A 274 -23.27 -0.62 0.99
N ALA A 275 -22.43 0.14 1.69
CA ALA A 275 -21.77 -0.33 2.90
C ALA A 275 -22.79 -0.62 4.01
N ARG A 276 -22.77 -1.84 4.56
CA ARG A 276 -23.68 -2.31 5.61
C ARG A 276 -22.94 -2.67 6.88
N GLY A 277 -23.63 -2.59 8.03
CA GLY A 277 -23.08 -2.95 9.34
C GLY A 277 -21.75 -2.25 9.63
N ILE A 278 -20.73 -3.03 9.99
CA ILE A 278 -19.41 -2.51 10.33
C ILE A 278 -18.71 -1.82 9.14
N ASP A 279 -19.02 -2.20 7.89
CA ASP A 279 -18.36 -1.65 6.70
C ASP A 279 -18.67 -0.16 6.54
N ARG A 280 -19.76 0.35 7.14
CA ARG A 280 -20.04 1.79 7.24
C ARG A 280 -18.93 2.55 7.98
N LEU A 281 -18.33 1.95 9.02
CA LEU A 281 -17.22 2.55 9.77
C LEU A 281 -15.93 2.57 8.94
N TYR A 282 -15.71 1.54 8.13
CA TYR A 282 -14.57 1.47 7.22
C TYR A 282 -14.68 2.53 6.12
N VAL A 283 -15.82 2.64 5.44
CA VAL A 283 -16.05 3.73 4.48
C VAL A 283 -15.88 5.09 5.15
N ARG A 284 -16.43 5.26 6.37
CA ARG A 284 -16.25 6.50 7.14
C ARG A 284 -14.77 6.81 7.44
N ARG A 285 -13.92 5.80 7.63
CA ARG A 285 -12.48 5.98 7.85
C ARG A 285 -11.71 6.25 6.55
N LEU A 286 -12.05 5.54 5.49
CA LEU A 286 -11.42 5.63 4.17
C LEU A 286 -11.66 6.99 3.51
N THR A 287 -12.83 7.60 3.76
CA THR A 287 -13.18 8.90 3.17
C THR A 287 -12.92 10.10 4.11
N ALA A 288 -12.13 9.92 5.17
CA ALA A 288 -11.96 10.89 6.24
C ALA A 288 -11.06 12.09 5.89
N ARG A 289 -11.31 12.77 4.76
CA ARG A 289 -10.68 14.02 4.33
C ARG A 289 -11.74 15.07 4.01
N ASP A 290 -11.52 16.33 4.37
CA ASP A 290 -12.37 17.45 3.93
C ASP A 290 -11.94 18.02 2.57
N GLY A 291 -12.65 19.04 2.08
CA GLY A 291 -12.37 19.77 0.84
C GLY A 291 -11.02 20.51 0.79
N TRP A 292 -10.21 20.44 1.85
CA TRP A 292 -8.84 20.94 1.88
C TRP A 292 -7.82 19.81 2.10
N GLY A 293 -8.24 18.55 1.99
CA GLY A 293 -7.39 17.38 2.24
C GLY A 293 -7.03 17.18 3.71
N ARG A 294 -7.62 17.95 4.64
CA ARG A 294 -7.33 17.83 6.06
C ARG A 294 -8.05 16.61 6.62
N PRO A 295 -7.42 15.89 7.56
CA PRO A 295 -8.03 14.68 8.07
C PRO A 295 -9.15 15.01 9.05
N ILE A 296 -10.34 14.49 8.80
CA ILE A 296 -11.54 14.69 9.63
C ILE A 296 -11.87 13.44 10.44
N ARG A 297 -12.93 13.49 11.26
CA ARG A 297 -13.46 12.34 12.02
C ARG A 297 -12.40 11.74 12.99
N PRO A 298 -11.82 12.56 13.90
CA PRO A 298 -10.71 12.14 14.75
C PRO A 298 -11.03 10.90 15.59
N LEU A 299 -12.24 10.78 16.15
CA LEU A 299 -12.65 9.60 16.92
C LEU A 299 -12.67 8.32 16.08
N THR A 300 -13.17 8.39 14.84
CA THR A 300 -13.14 7.24 13.92
C THR A 300 -11.70 6.86 13.59
N ARG A 301 -10.83 7.83 13.29
CA ARG A 301 -9.41 7.59 13.02
C ARG A 301 -8.70 6.95 14.21
N PHE A 302 -8.94 7.48 15.41
CA PHE A 302 -8.36 6.97 16.65
C PHE A 302 -8.82 5.53 16.94
N GLY A 303 -10.10 5.20 16.72
CA GLY A 303 -10.58 3.82 16.86
C GLY A 303 -9.88 2.83 15.92
N PHE A 304 -9.62 3.23 14.67
CA PHE A 304 -8.87 2.41 13.72
C PHE A 304 -7.38 2.31 14.04
N TYR A 305 -6.80 3.36 14.63
CA TYR A 305 -5.44 3.33 15.17
C TYR A 305 -5.34 2.34 16.34
N ILE A 306 -6.27 2.34 17.30
CA ILE A 306 -6.29 1.34 18.38
C ILE A 306 -6.45 -0.08 17.80
N ARG A 307 -7.36 -0.23 16.81
CA ARG A 307 -7.58 -1.52 16.14
C ARG A 307 -6.29 -2.07 15.51
N SER A 308 -5.51 -1.26 14.79
CA SER A 308 -4.29 -1.74 14.13
C SER A 308 -3.27 -2.26 15.15
N HIS A 309 -3.13 -1.60 16.30
CA HIS A 309 -2.25 -2.08 17.36
C HIS A 309 -2.70 -3.43 17.91
N GLY A 310 -4.00 -3.61 18.13
CA GLY A 310 -4.58 -4.89 18.57
C GLY A 310 -4.52 -6.01 17.52
N LEU A 311 -4.33 -5.67 16.23
CA LEU A 311 -4.09 -6.64 15.15
C LEU A 311 -2.64 -7.10 15.12
N ARG A 312 -1.70 -6.17 15.32
CA ARG A 312 -0.26 -6.43 15.29
C ARG A 312 0.23 -7.20 16.50
N MET A 313 -0.19 -6.80 17.70
CA MET A 313 0.40 -7.33 18.94
C MET A 313 -0.63 -7.60 20.04
N PRO A 314 -0.40 -8.63 20.88
CA PRO A 314 -1.15 -8.81 22.13
C PRO A 314 -1.02 -7.58 23.06
N PRO A 315 -2.07 -7.20 23.83
CA PRO A 315 -2.06 -5.98 24.64
C PRO A 315 -0.90 -5.87 25.64
N ALA A 316 -0.50 -6.98 26.27
CA ALA A 316 0.62 -7.01 27.22
C ALA A 316 1.96 -6.67 26.56
N MET A 317 2.12 -7.08 25.31
CA MET A 317 3.31 -6.83 24.51
C MET A 317 3.38 -5.38 24.04
N LEU A 318 2.23 -4.83 23.63
CA LEU A 318 2.10 -3.40 23.31
C LEU A 318 2.43 -2.54 24.54
N ALA A 319 1.91 -2.88 25.72
CA ALA A 319 2.22 -2.16 26.95
C ALA A 319 3.73 -2.18 27.26
N ARG A 320 4.39 -3.33 27.09
CA ARG A 320 5.84 -3.45 27.24
C ARG A 320 6.60 -2.60 26.22
N HIS A 321 6.19 -2.61 24.95
CA HIS A 321 6.82 -1.81 23.90
C HIS A 321 6.70 -0.30 24.18
N LEU A 322 5.50 0.18 24.52
CA LEU A 322 5.25 1.58 24.87
C LEU A 322 6.04 2.00 26.10
N TRP A 323 6.13 1.15 27.12
CA TRP A 323 6.94 1.41 28.31
C TRP A 323 8.44 1.53 28.00
N THR A 324 8.97 0.63 27.18
CA THR A 324 10.39 0.69 26.77
C THR A 324 10.68 1.93 25.93
N LYS A 325 9.80 2.33 25.01
CA LYS A 325 9.95 3.58 24.25
C LYS A 325 9.83 4.83 25.12
N TRP A 326 8.87 4.88 26.05
CA TRP A 326 8.73 6.00 26.98
C TRP A 326 9.97 6.20 27.84
N ARG A 327 10.62 5.12 28.28
CA ARG A 327 11.89 5.22 29.05
C ARG A 327 13.09 5.70 28.24
N LYS A 328 13.02 5.66 26.91
CA LYS A 328 14.10 6.09 26.00
C LYS A 328 13.87 7.50 25.43
N ALA A 329 12.65 8.04 25.55
CA ALA A 329 12.27 9.38 25.13
C ALA A 329 12.58 10.40 26.22
#